data_AF-A0A0T6B1K9-F1
#
_entry.id   AF-A0A0T6B1K9-F1
#
_cell.length_a   1.000
_cell.length_b   1.000
_cell.length_c   1.000
_cell.angle_alpha   90.00
_cell.angle_beta   90.00
_cell.angle_gamma   90.00
#
_symmetry.space_group_name_H-M   'P 1'
#
loop_
_entity.id
_entity.type
_entity.pdbx_description
1 polymer ?
#
loop_
_entity_poly.entity_id
_entity_poly.type
_entity_poly.pdbx_seq_one_letter_code
_entity_poly.pdbx_strand_id
1 'polypeptide(L)'
;WEISGQTEGDMISTRTFKNGVINATLMWKNGEIPYQLDPSYTKDDAKWIKKALNVFHRETCLRFRKKNAKDKDYIYVHNSYGCFGSVGRQGGPQLLNLEREPYGTGCFNRGTIVHEFLHAAGFYHQHNSPDRDQYVRVNMENIHESQHIQFDKLENNTATTFNLPYNYD
;
A
#
# COMPACT_ATOMS: atom_id res chain seq x y z
N TRP A 1 1.05 -12.89 5.03
CA TRP A 1 0.15 -12.51 6.13
C TRP A 1 0.70 -11.21 6.69
N GLU A 2 -0.07 -10.13 6.55
CA GLU A 2 0.26 -8.76 6.96
C GLU A 2 0.27 -8.68 8.50
N ILE A 3 1.43 -8.90 9.13
CA ILE A 3 1.56 -8.89 10.60
C ILE A 3 2.26 -7.59 11.01
N SER A 4 1.51 -6.49 11.04
CA SER A 4 2.07 -5.20 11.49
C SER A 4 1.28 -4.53 12.62
N GLY A 5 0.04 -4.95 12.86
CA GLY A 5 -0.84 -4.33 13.87
C GLY A 5 -1.34 -2.92 13.50
N GLN A 6 -1.18 -2.51 12.24
CA GLN A 6 -1.58 -1.21 11.72
C GLN A 6 -3.07 -1.18 11.30
N THR A 7 -3.57 -0.04 10.79
CA THR A 7 -4.95 0.07 10.29
C THR A 7 -5.17 -0.83 9.08
N GLU A 8 -6.31 -1.50 9.05
CA GLU A 8 -6.65 -2.65 8.21
C GLU A 8 -5.60 -3.77 8.15
N GLY A 9 -4.64 -3.79 9.09
CA GLY A 9 -3.59 -4.80 9.18
C GLY A 9 -2.19 -4.31 8.79
N ASP A 10 -2.06 -3.29 7.94
CA ASP A 10 -0.81 -2.85 7.29
C ASP A 10 -0.76 -1.36 6.86
N MET A 11 -1.74 -0.52 7.24
CA MET A 11 -1.74 0.89 6.85
C MET A 11 -1.45 1.85 8.02
N ILE A 12 -0.45 2.74 7.84
CA ILE A 12 -0.14 3.80 8.81
C ILE A 12 -1.19 4.92 8.71
N SER A 13 -2.01 5.11 9.76
CA SER A 13 -3.18 6.00 9.77
C SER A 13 -2.87 7.50 9.87
N THR A 14 -3.69 8.32 9.20
CA THR A 14 -4.46 9.44 9.82
C THR A 14 -5.60 9.95 8.90
N ARG A 15 -6.41 9.05 8.34
CA ARG A 15 -7.82 9.27 7.92
C ARG A 15 -8.28 8.10 7.06
N THR A 16 -9.45 7.57 7.40
CA THR A 16 -10.22 6.60 6.62
C THR A 16 -10.64 7.26 5.30
N PHE A 17 -10.03 6.83 4.20
CA PHE A 17 -10.46 7.19 2.86
C PHE A 17 -10.55 5.92 2.00
N LYS A 18 -11.40 5.85 0.98
CA LYS A 18 -11.64 4.58 0.25
C LYS A 18 -10.71 4.30 -0.96
N ASN A 19 -10.94 3.17 -1.65
CA ASN A 19 -10.28 2.72 -2.88
C ASN A 19 -9.84 3.82 -3.84
N GLY A 20 -8.52 3.99 -3.96
CA GLY A 20 -7.88 5.05 -4.71
C GLY A 20 -8.17 6.43 -4.13
N VAL A 21 -7.15 7.04 -3.54
CA VAL A 21 -7.13 8.44 -3.13
C VAL A 21 -7.78 9.33 -4.20
N ILE A 22 -8.90 10.00 -3.86
CA ILE A 22 -9.51 11.04 -4.70
C ILE A 22 -8.87 12.40 -4.46
N ASN A 23 -8.35 12.61 -3.25
CA ASN A 23 -7.77 13.89 -2.89
C ASN A 23 -6.49 14.13 -3.69
N ALA A 24 -6.52 15.10 -4.60
CA ALA A 24 -5.37 15.50 -5.42
C ALA A 24 -4.12 15.83 -4.58
N THR A 25 -4.28 16.24 -3.31
CA THR A 25 -3.14 16.50 -2.42
C THR A 25 -2.44 15.22 -1.98
N LEU A 26 -3.10 14.06 -2.03
CA LEU A 26 -2.53 12.76 -1.71
C LEU A 26 -2.11 11.99 -2.98
N MET A 27 -2.32 12.56 -4.17
CA MET A 27 -1.81 11.98 -5.42
C MET A 27 -0.34 12.37 -5.64
N TRP A 28 0.40 11.45 -6.26
CA TRP A 28 1.77 11.70 -6.73
C TRP A 28 1.76 12.51 -8.02
N LYS A 29 2.56 13.58 -8.06
CA LYS A 29 2.62 14.48 -9.23
C LYS A 29 3.14 13.71 -10.46
N ASN A 30 2.42 13.83 -11.58
CA ASN A 30 2.76 13.20 -12.86
C ASN A 30 2.90 11.67 -12.80
N GLY A 31 2.36 11.00 -11.77
CA GLY A 31 2.53 9.55 -11.57
C GLY A 31 3.97 9.13 -11.25
N GLU A 32 4.87 10.08 -10.92
CA GLU A 32 6.24 9.77 -10.51
C GLU A 32 6.30 9.57 -8.99
N ILE A 33 6.83 8.41 -8.59
CA ILE A 33 6.93 8.03 -7.17
C ILE A 33 8.41 7.77 -6.86
N PRO A 34 9.12 8.76 -6.29
CA PRO A 34 10.50 8.58 -5.88
C PRO A 34 10.56 7.65 -4.66
N TYR A 35 11.53 6.74 -4.63
CA TYR A 35 11.78 5.90 -3.47
C TYR A 35 13.27 5.81 -3.13
N GLN A 36 13.55 5.61 -1.85
CA GLN A 36 14.88 5.34 -1.31
C GLN A 36 14.80 4.06 -0.48
N LEU A 37 15.78 3.17 -0.66
CA LEU A 37 15.89 1.96 0.15
C LEU A 37 16.74 2.22 1.38
N ASP A 38 16.36 1.62 2.50
CA ASP A 38 17.18 1.51 3.68
C ASP A 38 18.55 0.87 3.33
N PRO A 39 19.67 1.35 3.89
CA PRO A 39 21.00 0.80 3.62
C PRO A 39 21.16 -0.69 3.97
N SER A 40 20.27 -1.24 4.81
CA SER A 40 20.29 -2.66 5.18
C SER A 40 19.85 -3.61 4.05
N TYR A 41 19.20 -3.11 2.99
CA TYR A 41 18.89 -3.93 1.81
C TYR A 41 20.13 -4.19 0.95
N THR A 42 20.31 -5.45 0.56
CA THR A 42 21.38 -5.85 -0.34
C THR A 42 21.09 -5.47 -1.79
N LYS A 43 22.09 -5.63 -2.67
CA LYS A 43 21.90 -5.44 -4.12
C LYS A 43 20.86 -6.38 -4.71
N ASP A 44 20.77 -7.60 -4.19
CA ASP A 44 19.78 -8.58 -4.63
C ASP A 44 18.38 -8.22 -4.14
N ASP A 45 18.26 -7.72 -2.91
CA ASP A 45 16.99 -7.21 -2.38
C ASP A 45 16.46 -6.06 -3.25
N ALA A 46 17.33 -5.10 -3.57
CA ALA A 46 17.00 -4.00 -4.46
C ALA A 46 16.58 -4.46 -5.87
N LYS A 47 17.15 -5.57 -6.37
CA LYS A 47 16.78 -6.17 -7.66
C LYS A 47 15.37 -6.76 -7.61
N TRP A 48 15.00 -7.44 -6.52
CA TRP A 48 13.66 -8.01 -6.35
C TRP A 48 12.59 -6.94 -6.19
N ILE A 49 12.86 -5.92 -5.39
CA ILE A 49 11.97 -4.75 -5.27
C ILE A 49 11.79 -4.10 -6.65
N LYS A 50 12.88 -3.84 -7.39
CA LYS A 50 12.79 -3.29 -8.74
C LYS A 50 11.97 -4.17 -9.69
N LYS A 51 12.12 -5.50 -9.62
CA LYS A 51 11.37 -6.44 -10.45
C LYS A 51 9.87 -6.41 -10.13
N ALA A 52 9.50 -6.27 -8.86
CA ALA A 52 8.10 -6.10 -8.46
C ALA A 52 7.54 -4.77 -8.97
N LEU A 53 8.29 -3.67 -8.83
CA LEU A 53 7.88 -2.34 -9.30
C LEU A 53 7.70 -2.25 -10.82
N ASN A 54 8.40 -3.09 -11.60
CA ASN A 54 8.21 -3.17 -13.05
C ASN A 54 6.78 -3.59 -13.45
N VAL A 55 6.00 -4.20 -12.56
CA VAL A 55 4.58 -4.49 -12.82
C VAL A 55 3.83 -3.20 -13.10
N PHE A 56 3.99 -2.19 -12.25
CA PHE A 56 3.38 -0.87 -12.46
C PHE A 56 3.86 -0.21 -13.75
N HIS A 57 5.15 -0.32 -14.07
CA HIS A 57 5.71 0.31 -15.27
C HIS A 57 5.13 -0.28 -16.56
N ARG A 58 4.80 -1.57 -16.54
CA ARG A 58 4.24 -2.29 -17.69
C ARG A 58 2.72 -2.09 -17.82
N GLU A 59 2.01 -2.14 -16.69
CA GLU A 59 0.54 -2.18 -16.70
C GLU A 59 -0.11 -0.80 -16.51
N THR A 60 0.65 0.22 -16.08
CA THR A 60 0.10 1.53 -15.70
C THR A 60 0.98 2.69 -16.16
N CYS A 61 0.52 3.93 -15.95
CA CYS A 61 1.33 5.13 -16.12
C CYS A 61 2.24 5.45 -14.91
N LEU A 62 2.14 4.71 -13.79
CA LEU A 62 2.94 4.98 -12.60
C LEU A 62 4.42 4.66 -12.82
N ARG A 63 5.29 5.54 -12.34
CA ARG A 63 6.76 5.43 -12.50
C ARG A 63 7.45 5.54 -11.15
N PHE A 64 7.70 4.38 -10.55
CA PHE A 64 8.62 4.27 -9.42
C PHE A 64 10.07 4.45 -9.86
N ARG A 65 10.77 5.40 -9.24
CA ARG A 65 12.17 5.71 -9.56
C ARG A 65 12.98 5.97 -8.30
N LYS A 66 14.31 5.79 -8.37
CA LYS A 66 15.19 6.16 -7.26
C LYS A 66 15.06 7.66 -6.96
N LYS A 67 15.03 7.99 -5.68
CA LYS A 67 15.08 9.36 -5.17
C LYS A 67 16.37 10.06 -5.62
N ASN A 68 16.25 11.34 -5.96
CA ASN A 68 17.36 12.26 -6.18
C ASN A 68 17.32 13.42 -5.16
N ALA A 69 18.30 14.34 -5.23
CA ALA A 69 18.44 15.43 -4.27
C ALA A 69 17.28 16.46 -4.30
N LYS A 70 16.54 16.57 -5.41
CA LYS A 70 15.44 17.53 -5.58
C LYS A 70 14.10 16.98 -5.08
N ASP A 71 13.98 15.66 -4.89
CA ASP A 71 12.77 15.03 -4.40
C ASP A 71 12.58 15.33 -2.92
N LYS A 72 11.54 16.14 -2.61
CA LYS A 72 11.10 16.44 -1.24
C LYS A 72 10.14 15.37 -0.71
N ASP A 73 9.25 14.90 -1.57
CA ASP A 73 8.28 13.85 -1.28
C ASP A 73 8.79 12.54 -1.86
N TYR A 74 8.91 11.50 -1.05
CA TYR A 74 9.40 10.20 -1.50
C TYR A 74 9.06 9.11 -0.48
N ILE A 75 9.06 7.86 -0.96
CA ILE A 75 8.93 6.68 -0.10
C ILE A 75 10.31 6.32 0.46
N TYR A 76 10.43 6.25 1.77
CA TYR A 76 11.55 5.61 2.45
C TYR A 76 11.17 4.16 2.78
N VAL A 77 11.75 3.22 2.04
CA VAL A 77 11.52 1.78 2.22
C VAL A 77 12.39 1.33 3.39
N HIS A 78 11.78 1.12 4.54
CA HIS A 78 12.43 0.76 5.78
C HIS A 78 12.41 -0.76 5.99
N ASN A 79 13.41 -1.26 6.71
CA ASN A 79 13.54 -2.66 7.06
C ASN A 79 13.41 -2.83 8.58
N SER A 80 12.17 -3.01 9.02
CA SER A 80 11.79 -3.39 10.38
C SER A 80 10.80 -4.56 10.33
N TYR A 81 10.29 -4.99 11.47
CA TYR A 81 9.32 -6.10 11.56
C TYR A 81 8.00 -5.78 10.84
N GLY A 82 7.49 -6.73 10.06
CA GLY A 82 6.20 -6.66 9.35
C GLY A 82 6.24 -5.92 8.00
N CYS A 83 5.08 -5.83 7.35
CA CYS A 83 4.89 -5.12 6.08
C CYS A 83 3.77 -4.09 6.32
N PHE A 84 4.02 -2.84 5.96
CA PHE A 84 3.04 -1.77 6.12
C PHE A 84 3.45 -0.46 5.42
N GLY A 85 2.48 0.40 5.10
CA GLY A 85 2.74 1.68 4.46
C GLY A 85 1.65 2.72 4.65
N SER A 86 1.95 3.97 4.28
CA SER A 86 0.91 5.01 4.19
C SER A 86 0.18 4.95 2.86
N VAL A 87 -1.11 5.31 2.85
CA VAL A 87 -1.90 5.35 1.61
C VAL A 87 -1.76 6.68 0.88
N GLY A 88 -1.19 6.64 -0.32
CA GLY A 88 -0.94 7.83 -1.13
C GLY A 88 0.21 8.70 -0.62
N ARG A 89 0.39 9.85 -1.26
CA ARG A 89 1.44 10.83 -0.96
C ARG A 89 1.12 11.61 0.32
N GLN A 90 1.98 11.51 1.33
CA GLN A 90 1.79 12.23 2.61
C GLN A 90 2.42 13.64 2.63
N GLY A 91 3.39 13.89 1.75
CA GLY A 91 4.25 15.07 1.80
C GLY A 91 5.48 14.83 2.66
N GLY A 92 6.66 15.19 2.16
CA GLY A 92 7.94 14.80 2.77
C GLY A 92 8.27 13.31 2.59
N PRO A 93 9.31 12.81 3.29
CA PRO A 93 9.57 11.38 3.37
C PRO A 93 8.41 10.65 4.07
N GLN A 94 7.87 9.61 3.42
CA GLN A 94 6.88 8.71 4.03
C GLN A 94 7.45 7.31 4.16
N LEU A 95 7.11 6.62 5.24
CA LEU A 95 7.61 5.29 5.53
C LEU A 95 6.77 4.22 4.80
N LEU A 96 7.46 3.26 4.22
CA LEU A 96 6.92 1.98 3.78
C LEU A 96 7.85 0.91 4.34
N ASN A 97 7.35 0.01 5.18
CA ASN A 97 8.14 -1.04 5.78
C ASN A 97 8.02 -2.33 4.98
N LEU A 98 9.16 -2.96 4.68
CA LEU A 98 9.23 -4.30 4.12
C LEU A 98 10.28 -5.08 4.90
N GLU A 99 9.85 -5.95 5.81
CA GLU A 99 10.79 -6.81 6.53
C GLU A 99 11.66 -7.61 5.55
N ARG A 100 12.98 -7.53 5.74
CA ARG A 100 13.93 -8.22 4.88
C ARG A 100 13.97 -9.69 5.23
N GLU A 101 13.44 -10.49 4.32
CA GLU A 101 13.40 -11.95 4.40
C GLU A 101 13.93 -12.57 3.10
N PRO A 102 14.19 -13.89 3.04
CA PRO A 102 14.46 -14.58 1.79
C PRO A 102 13.40 -14.27 0.72
N TYR A 103 13.83 -14.07 -0.53
CA TYR A 103 12.88 -13.77 -1.59
C TYR A 103 11.85 -14.90 -1.76
N GLY A 104 10.57 -14.53 -1.77
CA GLY A 104 9.45 -15.46 -1.85
C GLY A 104 8.81 -15.81 -0.50
N THR A 105 9.33 -15.30 0.62
CA THR A 105 8.75 -15.48 1.95
C THR A 105 8.32 -14.15 2.56
N GLY A 106 7.38 -14.21 3.49
CA GLY A 106 6.88 -13.06 4.29
C GLY A 106 6.71 -11.78 3.48
N CYS A 107 7.30 -10.67 3.90
CA CYS A 107 7.18 -9.37 3.20
C CYS A 107 7.93 -9.34 1.86
N PHE A 108 8.92 -10.21 1.67
CA PHE A 108 9.85 -10.18 0.55
C PHE A 108 9.43 -11.08 -0.61
N ASN A 109 8.13 -11.12 -0.91
CA ASN A 109 7.59 -11.80 -2.09
C ASN A 109 7.01 -10.78 -3.10
N ARG A 110 6.84 -11.18 -4.37
CA ARG A 110 6.37 -10.25 -5.42
C ARG A 110 5.00 -9.63 -5.11
N GLY A 111 4.07 -10.41 -4.55
CA GLY A 111 2.71 -9.95 -4.24
C GLY A 111 2.73 -8.87 -3.17
N THR A 112 3.35 -9.15 -2.02
CA THR A 112 3.42 -8.20 -0.91
C THR A 112 4.21 -6.93 -1.27
N ILE A 113 5.31 -7.04 -2.03
CA ILE A 113 6.00 -5.82 -2.50
C ILE A 113 5.08 -4.99 -3.42
N VAL A 114 4.31 -5.62 -4.31
CA VAL A 114 3.35 -4.86 -5.14
C VAL A 114 2.26 -4.23 -4.28
N HIS A 115 1.72 -4.97 -3.31
CA HIS A 115 0.69 -4.54 -2.37
C HIS A 115 1.08 -3.28 -1.60
N GLU A 116 2.24 -3.28 -0.93
CA GLU A 116 2.70 -2.12 -0.15
C GLU A 116 2.92 -0.88 -1.02
N PHE A 117 3.45 -1.07 -2.23
CA PHE A 117 3.65 0.04 -3.16
C PHE A 117 2.33 0.49 -3.81
N LEU A 118 1.31 -0.37 -3.85
CA LEU A 118 -0.05 -0.02 -4.26
C LEU A 118 -0.73 0.84 -3.19
N HIS A 119 -0.53 0.55 -1.89
CA HIS A 119 -0.90 1.46 -0.81
C HIS A 119 -0.24 2.82 -0.98
N ALA A 120 1.08 2.87 -1.13
CA ALA A 120 1.79 4.13 -1.32
C ALA A 120 1.35 4.89 -2.59
N ALA A 121 0.87 4.20 -3.63
CA ALA A 121 0.28 4.80 -4.82
C ALA A 121 -1.13 5.40 -4.57
N GLY A 122 -1.82 4.98 -3.51
CA GLY A 122 -3.08 5.56 -3.06
C GLY A 122 -4.24 4.59 -2.90
N PHE A 123 -4.02 3.28 -2.88
CA PHE A 123 -5.12 2.32 -2.79
C PHE A 123 -5.29 1.80 -1.36
N TYR A 124 -6.54 1.51 -1.02
CA TYR A 124 -6.94 0.86 0.23
C TYR A 124 -7.32 -0.59 -0.07
N HIS A 125 -7.66 -1.37 0.97
CA HIS A 125 -8.10 -2.73 0.74
C HIS A 125 -9.48 -2.82 0.10
N GLN A 126 -9.60 -3.77 -0.82
CA GLN A 126 -10.83 -4.03 -1.55
C GLN A 126 -11.96 -4.55 -0.65
N HIS A 127 -11.66 -5.28 0.44
CA HIS A 127 -12.70 -5.78 1.36
C HIS A 127 -13.32 -4.69 2.24
N ASN A 128 -12.70 -3.52 2.30
CA ASN A 128 -13.23 -2.34 2.96
C ASN A 128 -13.99 -1.42 1.99
N SER A 129 -14.19 -1.81 0.72
CA SER A 129 -14.95 -1.00 -0.23
C SER A 129 -16.39 -0.72 0.27
N PRO A 130 -17.00 0.42 -0.09
CA PRO A 130 -18.35 0.75 0.40
C PRO A 130 -19.43 -0.23 -0.05
N ASP A 131 -19.24 -0.76 -1.26
CA ASP A 131 -20.11 -1.72 -1.91
C ASP A 131 -19.80 -3.16 -1.52
N ARG A 132 -18.80 -3.43 -0.66
CA ARG A 132 -18.34 -4.80 -0.33
C ARG A 132 -19.47 -5.71 0.14
N ASP A 133 -20.48 -5.20 0.87
CA ASP A 133 -21.61 -6.01 1.36
C ASP A 133 -22.49 -6.56 0.23
N GLN A 134 -22.35 -6.07 -1.01
CA GLN A 134 -23.00 -6.64 -2.20
C GLN A 134 -22.26 -7.89 -2.73
N TYR A 135 -21.03 -8.13 -2.28
CA TYR A 135 -20.09 -9.10 -2.85
C TYR A 135 -19.55 -10.11 -1.83
N VAL A 136 -19.34 -9.67 -0.58
CA VAL A 136 -18.79 -10.48 0.51
C VAL A 136 -19.54 -10.20 1.80
N ARG A 137 -19.65 -11.23 2.67
CA ARG A 137 -20.18 -11.10 4.02
C ARG A 137 -19.06 -11.26 5.03
N VAL A 138 -18.85 -10.25 5.87
CA VAL A 138 -17.92 -10.33 7.00
C VAL A 138 -18.64 -10.94 8.19
N ASN A 139 -18.24 -12.16 8.56
CA ASN A 139 -18.74 -12.87 9.74
C ASN A 139 -18.00 -12.37 10.99
N MET A 140 -18.44 -11.24 11.56
CA MET A 140 -17.78 -10.55 12.68
C MET A 140 -17.61 -11.43 13.93
N GLU A 141 -18.46 -12.44 14.10
CA GLU A 141 -18.39 -13.43 15.18
C GLU A 141 -17.13 -14.31 15.13
N ASN A 142 -16.49 -14.41 13.96
CA ASN A 142 -15.23 -15.13 13.78
C ASN A 142 -14.00 -14.24 13.93
N ILE A 143 -14.20 -12.95 14.23
CA ILE A 143 -13.13 -11.94 14.31
C ILE A 143 -12.98 -11.53 15.76
N HIS A 144 -11.75 -11.50 16.26
CA HIS A 144 -11.47 -10.98 17.59
C HIS A 144 -11.93 -9.53 17.68
N GLU A 145 -12.64 -9.18 18.76
CA GLU A 145 -13.33 -7.87 18.90
C GLU A 145 -12.38 -6.68 18.69
N SER A 146 -11.14 -6.78 19.18
CA SER A 146 -10.12 -5.75 19.00
C SER A 146 -9.67 -5.53 17.54
N GLN A 147 -10.08 -6.41 16.61
CA GLN A 147 -9.74 -6.35 15.19
C GLN A 147 -10.94 -5.97 14.31
N HIS A 148 -12.13 -5.72 14.88
CA HIS A 148 -13.32 -5.37 14.11
C HIS A 148 -13.11 -4.14 13.23
N ILE A 149 -12.39 -3.14 13.73
CA ILE A 149 -12.08 -1.90 13.00
C ILE A 149 -11.32 -2.14 11.67
N GLN A 150 -10.63 -3.27 11.54
CA GLN A 150 -9.90 -3.63 10.32
C GLN A 150 -10.83 -4.04 9.16
N PHE A 151 -12.10 -4.28 9.45
CA PHE A 151 -13.12 -4.72 8.50
C PHE A 151 -14.25 -3.70 8.32
N ASP A 152 -14.12 -2.53 8.93
CA ASP A 152 -15.05 -1.42 8.75
C ASP A 152 -15.02 -0.94 7.31
N LYS A 153 -16.21 -0.72 6.74
CA LYS A 153 -16.32 -0.20 5.37
C LYS A 153 -15.91 1.26 5.32
N LEU A 154 -15.31 1.64 4.20
CA LEU A 154 -14.92 3.01 3.94
C LEU A 154 -16.15 3.85 3.50
N GLU A 155 -16.31 5.07 4.04
CA GLU A 155 -17.52 5.90 3.89
C GLU A 155 -17.73 6.53 2.51
N ASN A 156 -18.98 6.65 2.03
CA ASN A 156 -19.31 6.93 0.63
C ASN A 156 -18.72 8.20 -0.06
N ASN A 157 -18.24 9.16 0.71
CA ASN A 157 -17.65 10.43 0.24
C ASN A 157 -16.11 10.42 0.22
N THR A 158 -15.44 9.37 0.72
CA THR A 158 -13.99 9.40 0.94
C THR A 158 -13.17 8.66 -0.12
N ALA A 159 -13.79 7.91 -1.03
CA ALA A 159 -13.23 7.52 -2.32
C ALA A 159 -14.22 6.92 -3.33
N THR A 160 -13.71 6.26 -4.36
CA THR A 160 -14.49 5.85 -5.52
C THR A 160 -14.07 4.46 -5.97
N THR A 161 -15.00 3.66 -6.43
CA THR A 161 -14.65 2.44 -7.18
C THR A 161 -14.13 2.80 -8.58
N PHE A 162 -14.07 4.08 -8.94
CA PHE A 162 -13.90 4.58 -10.31
C PHE A 162 -14.92 3.97 -11.28
N ASN A 163 -16.11 3.61 -10.75
CA ASN A 163 -17.13 2.81 -11.44
C ASN A 163 -16.61 1.48 -11.99
N LEU A 164 -15.53 0.94 -11.42
CA LEU A 164 -15.04 -0.40 -11.71
C LEU A 164 -15.82 -1.43 -10.87
N PRO A 165 -16.00 -2.66 -11.40
CA PRO A 165 -16.61 -3.74 -10.66
C PRO A 165 -15.74 -4.15 -9.47
N TYR A 166 -16.36 -4.78 -8.47
CA TYR A 166 -15.65 -5.40 -7.38
C TYR A 166 -14.71 -6.50 -7.89
N ASN A 167 -13.48 -6.54 -7.39
CA ASN A 167 -12.48 -7.53 -7.79
C ASN A 167 -12.16 -8.48 -6.63
N TYR A 168 -12.25 -9.79 -6.86
CA TYR A 168 -11.93 -10.82 -5.87
C TYR A 168 -10.46 -11.29 -5.97
N ASP A 169 -9.80 -11.02 -7.10
CA ASP A 169 -8.44 -11.46 -7.44
C ASP A 169 -7.39 -10.34 -7.32
#